data_AF-A0A251T359-F1
#
_entry.id   AF-A0A251T359-F1
#
_cell.length_a   1.000
_cell.length_b   1.000
_cell.length_c   1.000
_cell.angle_alpha   90.00
_cell.angle_beta   90.00
_cell.angle_gamma   90.00
#
_symmetry.space_group_name_H-M   'P 1'
#
loop_
_entity.id
_entity.type
_entity.pdbx_description
1 polymer ?
#
loop_
_entity_poly.entity_id
_entity_poly.type
_entity_poly.pdbx_seq_one_letter_code
_entity_poly.pdbx_strand_id
1 'polypeptide(L)'
;MFVMIMRQKGVIARSVLLRPGGPLALELARHPVVLKVDDWVFCHGGLLPHHVTYGIEKINNEVSKWMTNVNEDDNGSQIPFIATRGYDSVVWNRSYSRNTTNLEDYNNEHASKFRSFIIFITLFVFQPK
;
A
#
# COMPACT_ATOMS: atom_id res chain seq x y z
N MET A 1 -6.69 0.56 34.84
CA MET A 1 -5.88 -0.65 34.52
C MET A 1 -6.55 -1.56 33.48
N PHE A 2 -7.83 -1.90 33.62
CA PHE A 2 -8.55 -2.83 32.71
C PHE A 2 -8.58 -2.40 31.22
N VAL A 3 -8.85 -1.12 30.94
CA VAL A 3 -8.87 -0.57 29.57
C VAL A 3 -7.50 -0.68 28.88
N MET A 4 -6.41 -0.49 29.62
CA MET A 4 -5.05 -0.62 29.08
C MET A 4 -4.73 -2.08 28.68
N ILE A 5 -5.14 -3.04 29.51
CA ILE A 5 -4.97 -4.47 29.23
C ILE A 5 -5.77 -4.90 27.98
N MET A 6 -7.02 -4.43 27.84
CA MET A 6 -7.84 -4.71 26.65
C MET A 6 -7.26 -4.06 25.38
N ARG A 7 -6.73 -2.83 25.47
CA ARG A 7 -6.02 -2.17 24.36
C ARG A 7 -4.78 -2.97 23.93
N GLN A 8 -4.02 -3.52 24.88
CA GLN A 8 -2.86 -4.37 24.58
C GLN A 8 -3.26 -5.67 23.86
N LYS A 9 -4.33 -6.34 24.31
CA LYS A 9 -4.86 -7.54 23.63
C LYS A 9 -5.22 -7.27 22.17
N GLY A 10 -5.88 -6.14 21.89
CA GLY A 10 -6.23 -5.75 20.52
C GLY A 10 -5.03 -5.46 19.63
N VAL A 11 -3.97 -4.83 20.16
CA VAL A 11 -2.72 -4.58 19.42
C VAL A 11 -2.01 -5.89 19.10
N ILE A 12 -1.90 -6.80 20.06
CA ILE A 12 -1.28 -8.12 19.87
C ILE A 12 -2.06 -8.92 18.84
N ALA A 13 -3.39 -8.98 18.95
CA ALA A 13 -4.24 -9.70 18.00
C ALA A 13 -4.03 -9.21 16.57
N ARG A 14 -4.03 -7.89 16.33
CA ARG A 14 -3.76 -7.33 15.00
C ARG A 14 -2.37 -7.67 14.49
N SER A 15 -1.35 -7.57 15.34
CA SER A 15 0.02 -7.93 14.97
C SER A 15 0.12 -9.38 14.51
N VAL A 16 -0.51 -10.31 15.24
CA VAL A 16 -0.52 -11.75 14.89
C VAL A 16 -1.29 -12.03 13.60
N LEU A 17 -2.43 -11.36 13.40
CA LEU A 17 -3.28 -11.57 12.21
C LEU A 17 -2.63 -11.00 10.94
N LEU A 18 -1.96 -9.85 11.06
CA LEU A 18 -1.52 -9.04 9.92
C LEU A 18 -0.01 -9.08 9.64
N ARG A 19 0.80 -9.70 10.51
CA ARG A 19 2.20 -9.99 10.18
C ARG A 19 2.28 -10.81 8.88
N PRO A 20 3.39 -10.73 8.12
CA PRO A 20 3.66 -11.66 7.03
C PRO A 20 3.40 -13.13 7.42
N GLY A 21 2.66 -13.87 6.60
CA GLY A 21 2.21 -15.24 6.87
C GLY A 21 1.08 -15.37 7.89
N GLY A 22 0.59 -14.28 8.47
CA GLY A 22 -0.59 -14.25 9.33
C GLY A 22 -1.88 -14.51 8.53
N PRO A 23 -2.93 -15.05 9.16
CA PRO A 23 -4.14 -15.47 8.45
C PRO A 23 -4.84 -14.33 7.70
N LEU A 24 -4.88 -13.12 8.27
CA LEU A 24 -5.45 -11.97 7.59
C LEU A 24 -4.51 -11.40 6.53
N ALA A 25 -3.19 -11.48 6.74
CA ALA A 25 -2.22 -11.12 5.72
C ALA A 25 -2.32 -12.03 4.47
N LEU A 26 -2.55 -13.34 4.67
CA LEU A 26 -2.74 -14.29 3.57
C LEU A 26 -3.98 -13.98 2.73
N GLU A 27 -5.10 -13.65 3.36
CA GLU A 27 -6.32 -13.25 2.63
C GLU A 27 -6.09 -11.94 1.86
N LEU A 28 -5.48 -10.95 2.50
CA LEU A 28 -5.18 -9.67 1.87
C LEU A 28 -4.16 -9.79 0.73
N ALA A 29 -3.22 -10.73 0.80
CA ALA A 29 -2.22 -10.96 -0.25
C ALA A 29 -2.81 -11.39 -1.59
N ARG A 30 -4.07 -11.84 -1.61
CA ARG A 30 -4.81 -12.21 -2.82
C ARG A 30 -5.32 -10.99 -3.59
N HIS A 31 -5.27 -9.82 -2.98
CA HIS A 31 -5.79 -8.58 -3.54
C HIS A 31 -4.64 -7.64 -3.95
N PRO A 32 -4.72 -7.01 -5.15
CA PRO A 32 -3.69 -6.08 -5.59
C PRO A 32 -3.73 -4.77 -4.80
N VAL A 33 -2.57 -4.15 -4.61
CA VAL A 33 -2.46 -2.78 -4.04
C VAL A 33 -2.87 -1.72 -5.06
N VAL A 34 -2.71 -2.04 -6.34
CA VAL A 34 -3.13 -1.20 -7.47
C VAL A 34 -3.97 -2.04 -8.42
N LEU A 35 -5.23 -1.68 -8.60
CA LEU A 35 -6.16 -2.34 -9.51
C LEU A 35 -6.49 -1.42 -10.68
N LYS A 36 -6.35 -1.93 -11.91
CA LYS A 36 -6.81 -1.25 -13.13
C LYS A 36 -8.04 -1.98 -13.67
N VAL A 37 -9.12 -1.24 -13.92
CA VAL A 37 -10.33 -1.71 -14.60
C VAL A 37 -10.65 -0.72 -15.70
N ASP A 38 -10.54 -1.14 -16.96
CA ASP A 38 -10.67 -0.26 -18.12
C ASP A 38 -9.78 0.99 -18.01
N ASP A 39 -10.39 2.17 -18.00
CA ASP A 39 -9.73 3.48 -17.88
C ASP A 39 -9.60 3.96 -16.42
N TRP A 40 -10.01 3.14 -15.46
CA TRP A 40 -9.99 3.46 -14.03
C TRP A 40 -8.84 2.77 -13.33
N VAL A 41 -8.19 3.52 -12.43
CA VAL A 41 -7.15 2.99 -11.56
C VAL A 41 -7.52 3.25 -10.11
N PHE A 42 -7.42 2.20 -9.31
CA PHE A 42 -7.76 2.18 -7.90
C PHE A 42 -6.51 1.88 -7.08
N CYS A 43 -6.21 2.76 -6.12
CA CYS A 43 -5.13 2.61 -5.16
C CYS A 43 -5.44 3.48 -3.92
N HIS A 44 -4.64 3.36 -2.84
CA HIS A 44 -4.93 4.10 -1.60
C HIS A 44 -4.43 5.55 -1.62
N GLY A 45 -3.13 5.80 -1.81
CA GLY A 45 -2.56 7.15 -1.82
C GLY A 45 -2.49 7.79 -3.20
N GLY A 46 -2.12 7.00 -4.22
CA GLY A 46 -2.02 7.44 -5.61
C GLY A 46 -0.83 6.84 -6.34
N LEU A 47 -0.85 6.88 -7.68
CA LEU A 47 0.28 6.47 -8.50
C LEU A 47 1.10 7.67 -8.95
N LEU A 48 2.42 7.60 -8.80
CA LEU A 48 3.36 8.56 -9.38
C LEU A 48 3.99 7.96 -10.65
N PRO A 49 4.56 8.77 -11.56
CA PRO A 49 5.16 8.26 -12.80
C PRO A 49 6.18 7.13 -12.57
N HIS A 50 7.00 7.24 -11.52
CA HIS A 50 7.99 6.21 -11.19
C HIS A 50 7.39 4.88 -10.75
N HIS A 51 6.17 4.85 -10.18
CA HIS A 51 5.46 3.60 -9.89
C HIS A 51 5.07 2.87 -11.17
N VAL A 52 4.64 3.64 -12.19
CA VAL A 52 4.26 3.08 -13.48
C VAL A 52 5.50 2.53 -14.20
N THR A 53 6.60 3.29 -14.20
CA THR A 53 7.88 2.84 -14.76
C THR A 53 8.42 1.60 -14.04
N TYR A 54 8.25 1.50 -12.73
CA TYR A 54 8.66 0.31 -11.96
C TYR A 54 7.85 -0.95 -12.32
N GLY A 55 6.60 -0.76 -12.74
CA GLY A 55 5.69 -1.82 -13.18
C GLY A 55 4.67 -2.19 -12.11
N ILE A 56 3.38 -1.97 -12.42
CA ILE A 56 2.27 -2.19 -11.49
C ILE A 56 2.13 -3.66 -11.06
N GLU A 57 2.26 -4.59 -12.02
CA GLU A 57 2.21 -6.02 -11.72
C GLU A 57 3.34 -6.46 -10.80
N LYS A 58 4.53 -5.88 -10.98
CA LYS A 58 5.68 -6.12 -10.12
C LYS A 58 5.42 -5.65 -8.70
N ILE A 59 4.87 -4.44 -8.52
CA ILE A 59 4.48 -3.91 -7.22
C ILE A 59 3.47 -4.85 -6.53
N ASN A 60 2.41 -5.25 -7.24
CA ASN A 60 1.39 -6.15 -6.70
C ASN A 60 1.99 -7.51 -6.29
N ASN A 61 2.87 -8.08 -7.12
CA ASN A 61 3.54 -9.34 -6.83
C ASN A 61 4.47 -9.26 -5.62
N GLU A 62 5.25 -8.19 -5.49
CA GLU A 62 6.15 -8.00 -4.35
C GLU A 62 5.39 -7.81 -3.04
N VAL A 63 4.28 -7.08 -3.06
CA VAL A 63 3.41 -6.96 -1.88
C VAL A 63 2.77 -8.29 -1.54
N SER A 64 2.22 -9.01 -2.52
CA SER A 64 1.63 -10.33 -2.28
C SER A 64 2.64 -11.28 -1.65
N LYS A 65 3.84 -11.42 -2.23
CA LYS A 65 4.93 -12.26 -1.71
C LYS A 65 5.36 -11.85 -0.30
N TRP A 66 5.47 -10.55 -0.06
CA TRP A 66 5.80 -10.03 1.26
C TRP A 66 4.73 -10.36 2.30
N MET A 67 3.44 -10.26 1.95
CA MET A 67 2.34 -10.60 2.84
C MET A 67 2.21 -12.10 3.08
N THR A 68 2.48 -12.94 2.06
CA THR A 68 2.46 -14.41 2.22
C THR A 68 3.72 -14.97 2.89
N ASN A 69 4.80 -14.18 2.97
CA ASN A 69 6.11 -14.60 3.44
C ASN A 69 6.71 -15.77 2.63
N VAL A 70 6.54 -15.77 1.31
CA VAL A 70 6.92 -16.89 0.42
C VAL A 70 8.38 -16.78 -0.07
N ASN A 71 9.28 -16.25 0.74
CA ASN A 71 10.71 -16.29 0.40
C ASN A 71 11.35 -17.53 1.04
N GLU A 72 11.80 -18.44 0.18
CA GLU A 72 12.53 -19.68 0.51
C GLU A 72 13.97 -19.42 0.98
N ASP A 73 14.49 -18.21 0.77
CA ASP A 73 15.82 -17.81 1.20
C ASP A 73 15.75 -17.08 2.55
N ASP A 74 16.64 -17.48 3.46
CA ASP A 74 16.79 -17.10 4.88
C ASP A 74 16.87 -15.58 5.18
N ASN A 75 16.74 -14.73 4.17
CA ASN A 75 16.85 -13.27 4.27
C ASN A 75 15.50 -12.54 4.43
N GLY A 76 14.40 -13.30 4.53
CA GLY A 76 13.05 -12.75 4.72
C GLY A 76 12.50 -12.04 3.47
N SER A 77 11.18 -11.88 3.41
CA SER A 77 10.59 -11.06 2.35
C SER A 77 10.89 -9.58 2.59
N GLN A 78 11.66 -8.97 1.69
CA GLN A 78 11.97 -7.54 1.76
C GLN A 78 10.68 -6.73 1.66
N ILE A 79 10.52 -5.77 2.58
CA ILE A 79 9.34 -4.89 2.61
C ILE A 79 9.33 -4.06 1.31
N PRO A 80 8.25 -4.07 0.53
CA PRO A 80 8.16 -3.33 -0.72
C PRO A 80 7.92 -1.84 -0.43
N PHE A 81 9.00 -1.08 -0.24
CA PHE A 81 8.92 0.33 0.16
C PHE A 81 8.17 1.18 -0.87
N ILE A 82 8.34 0.90 -2.16
CA ILE A 82 7.61 1.59 -3.24
C ILE A 82 6.08 1.54 -3.06
N ALA A 83 5.56 0.48 -2.44
CA ALA A 83 4.14 0.38 -2.12
C ALA A 83 3.80 0.88 -0.71
N THR A 84 4.63 0.54 0.29
CA THR A 84 4.21 0.51 1.70
C THR A 84 4.87 1.58 2.59
N ARG A 85 5.90 2.28 2.11
CA ARG A 85 6.68 3.20 2.97
C ARG A 85 7.13 4.44 2.21
N GLY A 86 6.96 5.60 2.84
CA GLY A 86 7.44 6.88 2.31
C GLY A 86 6.31 7.75 1.77
N TYR A 87 6.57 9.05 1.70
CA TYR A 87 5.60 10.05 1.22
C TYR A 87 5.27 9.94 -0.26
N ASP A 88 6.08 9.22 -1.02
CA ASP A 88 5.90 8.94 -2.43
C ASP A 88 5.28 7.55 -2.69
N SER A 89 5.20 6.66 -1.70
CA SER A 89 4.67 5.31 -1.88
C SER A 89 3.21 5.25 -2.30
N VAL A 90 2.82 4.17 -2.98
CA VAL A 90 1.44 3.94 -3.48
C VAL A 90 0.38 4.10 -2.38
N VAL A 91 0.66 3.61 -1.17
CA VAL A 91 -0.30 3.63 -0.07
C VAL A 91 -0.34 4.98 0.65
N TRP A 92 0.80 5.68 0.78
CA TRP A 92 0.89 6.85 1.66
C TRP A 92 1.00 8.20 0.96
N ASN A 93 1.17 8.22 -0.35
CA ASN A 93 1.27 9.46 -1.12
C ASN A 93 0.01 10.32 -0.96
N ARG A 94 0.23 11.63 -0.76
CA ARG A 94 -0.81 12.65 -0.57
C ARG A 94 -0.76 13.75 -1.62
N SER A 95 0.01 13.55 -2.69
CA SER A 95 0.18 14.56 -3.74
C SER A 95 -1.14 14.95 -4.41
N TYR A 96 -2.09 14.01 -4.51
CA TYR A 96 -3.42 14.24 -5.07
C TYR A 96 -4.43 14.88 -4.12
N SER A 97 -4.11 14.98 -2.82
CA SER A 97 -4.97 15.66 -1.83
C SER A 97 -4.54 17.09 -1.55
N ARG A 98 -3.45 17.57 -2.16
CA ARG A 98 -3.01 18.96 -2.03
C ARG A 98 -3.95 19.87 -2.83
N ASN A 99 -4.33 20.98 -2.21
CA ASN A 99 -5.24 21.95 -2.79
C ASN A 99 -4.66 22.51 -4.10
N THR A 100 -5.51 22.69 -5.11
CA THR A 100 -5.15 23.00 -6.51
C THR A 100 -4.60 24.42 -6.73
N THR A 101 -4.31 25.17 -5.68
CA THR A 101 -3.78 26.54 -5.73
C THR A 101 -2.36 26.65 -6.28
N ASN A 102 -1.78 25.56 -6.78
CA ASN A 102 -0.42 25.50 -7.34
C ASN A 102 -0.37 24.63 -8.62
N LEU A 103 -1.47 24.59 -9.39
CA LEU A 103 -1.59 23.81 -10.63
C LEU A 103 -0.91 24.44 -11.86
N GLU A 104 -0.22 25.57 -11.73
CA GLU A 104 0.42 26.22 -12.89
C GLU A 104 1.65 25.47 -13.43
N ASP A 105 2.23 24.51 -12.69
CA ASP A 105 3.52 23.91 -13.09
C ASP A 105 3.51 22.39 -13.33
N TYR A 106 2.38 21.70 -13.31
CA TYR A 106 2.37 20.25 -13.54
C TYR A 106 2.02 19.90 -14.99
N ASN A 107 3.04 19.95 -15.87
CA ASN A 107 3.03 19.34 -17.20
C ASN A 107 2.77 17.83 -17.08
N ASN A 108 1.49 17.48 -17.05
CA ASN A 108 0.96 16.12 -16.91
C ASN A 108 0.56 15.56 -18.28
N GLU A 109 1.51 15.32 -19.18
CA GLU A 109 1.23 14.54 -20.40
C GLU A 109 1.02 13.04 -20.09
N HIS A 110 1.41 12.56 -18.91
CA HIS A 110 1.31 11.13 -18.57
C HIS A 110 0.29 10.79 -17.46
N ALA A 111 -0.18 11.77 -16.68
CA ALA A 111 -1.19 11.52 -15.65
C ALA A 111 -2.64 11.61 -16.18
N SER A 112 -2.83 12.09 -17.41
CA SER A 112 -4.16 12.29 -18.03
C SER A 112 -4.88 11.00 -18.44
N LYS A 113 -4.23 9.84 -18.31
CA LYS A 113 -4.76 8.58 -18.85
C LYS A 113 -5.60 7.75 -17.88
N PHE A 114 -5.62 8.10 -16.59
CA PHE A 114 -6.33 7.32 -15.58
C PHE A 114 -7.10 8.19 -14.60
N ARG A 115 -8.41 7.96 -14.49
CA ARG A 115 -9.22 8.55 -13.43
C ARG A 115 -8.94 7.78 -12.15
N SER A 116 -8.35 8.46 -11.16
CA SER A 116 -7.94 7.85 -9.89
C SER A 116 -9.04 8.00 -8.83
N PHE A 117 -9.37 6.89 -8.15
CA PHE A 117 -10.26 6.89 -6.98
C PHE A 117 -9.53 6.25 -5.79
N ILE A 118 -9.60 6.91 -4.61
CA ILE A 118 -8.94 6.46 -3.38
C ILE A 118 -9.77 5.32 -2.76
N ILE A 119 -9.24 4.10 -2.75
CA ILE A 119 -9.86 2.98 -2.02
C ILE A 119 -9.22 2.86 -0.63
N PHE A 120 -10.05 2.93 0.40
CA PHE A 120 -9.68 2.63 1.79
C PHE A 120 -9.68 1.12 2.01
N ILE A 121 -8.57 0.44 1.68
CA ILE A 121 -8.34 -0.93 2.18
C ILE A 121 -7.10 -0.92 3.09
N THR A 122 -7.44 -0.95 4.38
CA THR A 122 -6.72 -1.54 5.52
C THR A 122 -5.31 -1.05 5.81
N LEU A 123 -5.26 0.03 6.58
CA LEU A 123 -4.06 0.66 7.08
C LEU A 123 -4.02 0.50 8.61
N PHE A 124 -3.54 -0.65 9.09
CA PHE A 124 -3.34 -0.90 10.53
C PHE A 124 -2.03 -1.65 10.88
N VAL A 125 -1.16 -1.92 9.89
CA VAL A 125 0.07 -2.71 10.10
C VAL A 125 1.33 -1.85 10.09
N PHE A 126 1.29 -0.67 9.47
CA PHE A 126 2.49 0.09 9.13
C PHE A 126 2.58 1.44 9.85
N GLN A 127 2.62 1.41 11.16
CA GLN A 127 3.16 2.55 11.92
C GLN A 127 4.52 2.12 12.46
N PRO A 128 5.64 2.43 11.77
CA PRO A 128 6.91 2.49 12.48
C PRO A 128 6.81 3.61 13.53
N LYS A 129 7.27 3.32 14.74
CA LYS A 129 7.51 4.33 15.77
C LYS A 129 8.47 5.40 15.28
#